data_AF-A0A497BWU7-F1
#
_entry.id   AF-A0A497BWU7-F1
#
_cell.length_a   1.000
_cell.length_b   1.000
_cell.length_c   1.000
_cell.angle_alpha   90.00
_cell.angle_beta   90.00
_cell.angle_gamma   90.00
#
_symmetry.space_group_name_H-M   'P 1'
#
loop_
_entity.id
_entity.type
_entity.pdbx_description
1 polymer ?
#
loop_
_entity_poly.entity_id
_entity_poly.type
_entity_poly.pdbx_seq_one_letter_code
_entity_poly.pdbx_strand_id
1 'polypeptide(L)'
;MEFERLFASNGPTLGEITLRDSEKIPESVAVIHCVGRREQKYCSAVCCMYSFKFARFLKHKIPSVRVFNIYSDICVPGKSYQSFYRSVEGADTEMLYTSSIGDVSVSESGSGLKVSYTDAAGSQQSLNVDMVILAAALVPDPDVASLAEIAGVDLDPQGFIKTVPDGSGSMETSREGVFVAGTAEGPKDIQNSVVQAESAAGQVAEIMTSQASSS
;
A
#
# COMPACT_ATOMS: atom_id res chain seq x y z
N MET A 1 -2.49 1.17 7.71
CA MET A 1 -3.51 2.20 8.03
C MET A 1 -3.33 2.77 9.43
N GLU A 2 -3.13 1.94 10.46
CA GLU A 2 -2.98 2.41 11.85
C GLU A 2 -1.85 3.42 12.04
N PHE A 3 -0.67 3.17 11.46
CA PHE A 3 0.46 4.09 11.56
C PHE A 3 0.17 5.49 10.98
N GLU A 4 -0.61 5.59 9.89
CA GLU A 4 -1.04 6.89 9.36
C GLU A 4 -1.88 7.65 10.38
N ARG A 5 -2.79 6.95 11.08
CA ARG A 5 -3.62 7.55 12.12
C ARG A 5 -2.78 7.96 13.34
N LEU A 6 -1.76 7.19 13.72
CA LEU A 6 -0.82 7.59 14.78
C LEU A 6 -0.06 8.87 14.40
N PHE A 7 0.41 8.99 13.16
CA PHE A 7 1.14 10.16 12.70
C PHE A 7 0.25 11.39 12.44
N ALA A 8 -1.03 11.19 12.13
CA ALA A 8 -1.93 12.28 11.79
C ALA A 8 -2.15 13.23 12.99
N SER A 9 -2.08 14.54 12.75
CA SER A 9 -2.33 15.56 13.78
C SER A 9 -3.77 15.54 14.32
N ASN A 10 -4.73 15.06 13.51
CA ASN A 10 -6.11 14.76 13.91
C ASN A 10 -6.32 13.27 14.22
N GLY A 11 -5.23 12.57 14.53
CA GLY A 11 -5.19 11.18 14.95
C GLY A 11 -5.55 10.98 16.41
N PRO A 12 -5.76 9.72 16.85
CA PRO A 12 -6.01 9.41 18.27
C PRO A 12 -4.86 9.82 19.20
N THR A 13 -3.63 9.92 18.69
CA THR A 13 -2.44 10.34 19.44
C THR A 13 -1.98 11.75 19.08
N LEU A 14 -2.81 12.54 18.36
CA LEU A 14 -2.49 13.91 17.93
C LEU A 14 -1.16 14.06 17.16
N GLY A 15 -0.72 12.98 16.50
CA GLY A 15 0.52 12.95 15.74
C GLY A 15 1.76 12.56 16.53
N GLU A 16 1.59 12.12 17.78
CA GLU A 16 2.64 11.49 18.58
C GLU A 16 2.73 10.00 18.25
N ILE A 17 3.96 9.52 18.04
CA ILE A 17 4.25 8.13 17.72
C ILE A 17 4.67 7.42 19.00
N THR A 18 3.73 6.74 19.64
CA THR A 18 3.95 5.97 20.88
C THR A 18 3.66 4.49 20.66
N LEU A 19 4.15 3.65 21.56
CA LEU A 19 3.79 2.23 21.60
C LEU A 19 2.31 2.06 21.96
N ARG A 20 1.72 0.91 21.62
CA ARG A 20 0.30 0.63 21.86
C ARG A 20 -0.05 0.56 23.35
N ASP A 21 0.80 -0.10 24.12
CA ASP A 21 0.54 -0.41 25.54
C ASP A 21 1.28 0.54 26.50
N SER A 22 1.87 1.63 25.98
CA SER A 22 2.53 2.63 26.81
C SER A 22 2.71 3.95 26.07
N GLU A 23 2.85 5.06 26.79
CA GLU A 23 3.21 6.38 26.22
C GLU A 23 4.68 6.47 25.80
N LYS A 24 5.39 5.34 25.72
CA LYS A 24 6.82 5.32 25.34
C LYS A 24 6.97 5.54 23.84
N ILE A 25 7.98 6.33 23.49
CA ILE A 25 8.42 6.55 22.11
C ILE A 25 9.27 5.32 21.68
N PRO A 26 9.04 4.74 20.48
CA PRO A 26 9.86 3.64 20.00
C PRO A 26 11.28 4.11 19.68
N GLU A 27 12.30 3.40 20.16
CA GLU A 27 13.70 3.63 19.79
C GLU A 27 14.07 2.88 18.51
N SER A 28 13.30 1.84 18.18
CA SER A 28 13.53 0.96 17.05
C SER A 28 12.23 0.47 16.41
N VAL A 29 12.16 0.53 15.07
CA VAL A 29 10.97 0.17 14.30
C VAL A 29 11.33 -0.70 13.11
N ALA A 30 10.66 -1.84 12.95
CA ALA A 30 10.72 -2.63 11.72
C ALA A 30 9.49 -2.36 10.84
N VAL A 31 9.72 -2.06 9.56
CA VAL A 31 8.68 -1.94 8.54
C VAL A 31 8.77 -3.18 7.65
N ILE A 32 7.74 -4.02 7.70
CA ILE A 32 7.69 -5.28 6.93
C ILE A 32 6.88 -5.04 5.66
N HIS A 33 7.54 -5.16 4.50
CA HIS A 33 6.95 -4.95 3.19
C HIS A 33 6.15 -6.18 2.74
N CYS A 34 5.28 -6.04 1.74
CA CYS A 34 4.60 -7.18 1.08
C CYS A 34 3.76 -8.11 1.98
N VAL A 35 3.28 -7.64 3.14
CA VAL A 35 2.45 -8.43 4.05
C VAL A 35 1.10 -8.74 3.38
N GLY A 36 0.77 -10.02 3.19
CA GLY A 36 -0.45 -10.46 2.49
C GLY A 36 -0.27 -10.73 0.99
N ARG A 37 0.90 -10.46 0.40
CA ARG A 37 1.14 -10.63 -1.06
C ARG A 37 0.95 -12.08 -1.52
N ARG A 38 1.32 -13.07 -0.69
CA ARG A 38 1.23 -14.50 -1.04
C ARG A 38 -0.23 -14.95 -1.13
N GLU A 39 -1.06 -14.49 -0.20
CA GLU A 39 -2.49 -14.78 -0.10
C GLU A 39 -3.24 -14.13 -1.26
N GLN A 40 -2.93 -12.85 -1.52
CA GLN A 40 -3.58 -12.07 -2.56
C GLN A 40 -3.13 -12.43 -3.98
N LYS A 41 -1.90 -12.94 -4.15
CA LYS A 41 -1.30 -13.30 -5.45
C LYS A 41 -1.15 -12.11 -6.41
N TYR A 42 -1.06 -10.89 -5.89
CA TYR A 42 -0.73 -9.67 -6.66
C TYR A 42 0.09 -8.69 -5.82
N CYS A 43 0.76 -7.74 -6.49
CA CYS A 43 1.44 -6.63 -5.83
C CYS A 43 0.44 -5.49 -5.58
N SER A 44 0.41 -4.93 -4.37
CA SER A 44 -0.47 -3.79 -4.07
C SER A 44 0.03 -2.45 -4.63
N ALA A 45 1.13 -2.43 -5.39
CA ALA A 45 1.74 -1.30 -6.11
C ALA A 45 2.21 -0.10 -5.26
N VAL A 46 1.61 0.15 -4.10
CA VAL A 46 1.83 1.35 -3.29
C VAL A 46 2.60 1.10 -2.00
N CYS A 47 2.73 -0.17 -1.59
CA CYS A 47 3.22 -0.54 -0.26
C CYS A 47 4.69 -0.23 -0.01
N CYS A 48 5.55 -0.33 -1.02
CA CYS A 48 6.93 0.11 -0.89
C CYS A 48 6.99 1.63 -0.68
N MET A 49 6.23 2.39 -1.45
CA MET A 49 6.27 3.86 -1.42
C MET A 49 5.76 4.46 -0.12
N TYR A 50 4.61 3.99 0.39
CA TYR A 50 4.15 4.48 1.70
C TYR A 50 5.05 4.00 2.85
N SER A 51 5.71 2.84 2.71
CA SER A 51 6.66 2.35 3.74
C SER A 51 7.87 3.27 3.85
N PHE A 52 8.42 3.71 2.70
CA PHE A 52 9.47 4.73 2.68
C PHE A 52 8.99 6.08 3.21
N LYS A 53 7.73 6.45 2.96
CA LYS A 53 7.09 7.60 3.59
C LYS A 53 7.06 7.46 5.12
N PHE A 54 6.70 6.30 5.65
CA PHE A 54 6.69 6.05 7.10
C PHE A 54 8.08 6.11 7.71
N ALA A 55 9.09 5.54 7.04
CA ALA A 55 10.47 5.65 7.47
C ALA A 55 10.92 7.12 7.59
N ARG A 56 10.56 7.96 6.60
CA ARG A 56 10.82 9.40 6.65
C ARG A 56 10.04 10.10 7.78
N PHE A 57 8.78 9.75 7.99
CA PHE A 57 7.97 10.31 9.08
C PHE A 57 8.55 9.98 10.46
N LEU A 58 8.99 8.73 10.65
CA LEU A 58 9.68 8.28 11.86
C LEU A 58 10.96 9.10 12.09
N LYS A 59 11.84 9.18 11.10
CA LYS A 59 13.09 9.96 11.21
C LYS A 59 12.85 11.46 11.43
N HIS A 60 11.77 12.00 10.88
CA HIS A 60 11.43 13.41 11.07
C HIS A 60 10.95 13.70 12.50
N LYS A 61 10.07 12.85 13.05
CA LYS A 61 9.50 13.02 14.39
C LYS A 61 10.44 12.57 15.51
N ILE A 62 11.20 11.50 15.26
CA ILE A 62 12.10 10.86 16.22
C ILE A 62 13.46 10.69 15.53
N PRO A 63 14.32 11.73 15.48
CA PRO A 63 15.58 11.68 14.73
C PRO A 63 16.51 10.52 15.12
N SER A 64 16.47 10.06 16.37
CA SER A 64 17.29 8.96 16.88
C SER A 64 16.73 7.56 16.60
N VAL A 65 15.52 7.42 16.06
CA VAL A 65 14.89 6.11 15.86
C VAL A 65 15.66 5.29 14.82
N ARG A 66 15.89 4.01 15.11
CA ARG A 66 16.41 3.05 14.13
C ARG A 66 15.26 2.47 13.33
N VAL A 67 15.35 2.52 12.00
CA VAL A 67 14.29 2.05 11.10
C VAL A 67 14.85 0.96 10.22
N PHE A 68 14.24 -0.23 10.28
CA PHE A 68 14.61 -1.40 9.49
C PHE A 68 13.51 -1.69 8.48
N ASN A 69 13.81 -1.62 7.19
CA ASN A 69 12.90 -2.01 6.11
C ASN A 69 13.19 -3.46 5.72
N ILE A 70 12.26 -4.37 5.99
CA ILE A 70 12.39 -5.79 5.64
C ILE A 70 11.59 -6.04 4.36
N TYR A 71 12.27 -6.48 3.28
CA TYR A 71 11.67 -6.58 1.95
C TYR A 71 12.20 -7.76 1.15
N SER A 72 11.37 -8.32 0.26
CA SER A 72 11.82 -9.26 -0.78
C SER A 72 12.10 -8.57 -2.10
N ASP A 73 11.23 -7.63 -2.48
CA ASP A 73 11.30 -6.86 -3.71
C ASP A 73 10.89 -5.42 -3.41
N ILE A 74 11.43 -4.48 -4.18
CA ILE A 74 11.10 -3.06 -4.08
C ILE A 74 10.45 -2.63 -5.40
N CYS A 75 9.18 -2.20 -5.32
CA CYS A 75 8.44 -1.69 -6.46
C CYS A 75 8.37 -0.15 -6.38
N VAL A 76 9.11 0.53 -7.26
CA VAL A 76 9.24 2.00 -7.28
C VAL A 76 9.04 2.51 -8.71
N PRO A 77 7.78 2.63 -9.17
CA PRO A 77 7.50 3.04 -10.54
C PRO A 77 7.71 4.55 -10.76
N GLY A 78 8.49 4.93 -11.76
CA GLY A 78 8.63 6.34 -12.18
C GLY A 78 9.79 7.12 -11.53
N LYS A 79 10.17 8.24 -12.17
CA LYS A 79 11.39 9.00 -11.85
C LYS A 79 11.34 9.67 -10.47
N SER A 80 10.20 10.26 -10.10
CA SER A 80 10.00 10.93 -8.81
C SER A 80 10.08 9.94 -7.66
N TYR A 81 9.42 8.79 -7.79
CA TYR A 81 9.44 7.72 -6.80
C TYR A 81 10.84 7.13 -6.66
N GLN A 82 11.59 6.95 -7.76
CA GLN A 82 12.99 6.52 -7.71
C GLN A 82 13.88 7.50 -6.94
N SER A 83 13.69 8.80 -7.14
CA SER A 83 14.43 9.83 -6.40
C SER A 83 14.07 9.79 -4.91
N PHE A 84 12.79 9.58 -4.58
CA PHE A 84 12.34 9.47 -3.20
C PHE A 84 12.92 8.24 -2.51
N TYR A 85 12.88 7.06 -3.15
CA TYR A 85 13.49 5.84 -2.65
C TYR A 85 14.97 6.04 -2.31
N ARG A 86 15.76 6.60 -3.24
CA ARG A 86 17.19 6.90 -3.01
C ARG A 86 17.41 7.84 -1.83
N SER A 87 16.51 8.80 -1.63
CA SER A 87 16.61 9.72 -0.49
C SER A 87 16.39 9.01 0.85
N VAL A 88 15.61 7.92 0.89
CA VAL A 88 15.36 7.13 2.11
C VAL A 88 16.46 6.10 2.34
N GLU A 89 16.91 5.43 1.27
CA GLU A 89 18.05 4.50 1.29
C GLU A 89 19.33 5.21 1.78
N GLY A 90 19.54 6.48 1.40
CA GLY A 90 20.67 7.29 1.86
C GLY A 90 20.49 8.03 3.18
N ALA A 91 19.32 7.93 3.85
CA ALA A 91 18.97 8.73 5.04
C ALA A 91 18.87 7.89 6.34
N ASP A 92 19.90 7.09 6.61
CA ASP A 92 20.06 6.35 7.88
C ASP A 92 18.92 5.36 8.19
N THR A 93 18.33 4.74 7.16
CA THR A 93 17.42 3.60 7.31
C THR A 93 18.10 2.33 6.81
N GLU A 94 17.88 1.22 7.51
CA GLU A 94 18.52 -0.06 7.19
C GLU A 94 17.63 -0.86 6.25
N MET A 95 18.18 -1.27 5.11
CA MET A 95 17.49 -2.06 4.10
C MET A 95 17.87 -3.54 4.28
N LEU A 96 16.94 -4.33 4.81
CA LEU A 96 17.14 -5.74 5.13
C LEU A 96 16.41 -6.61 4.11
N TYR A 97 17.17 -7.21 3.21
CA TYR A 97 16.63 -8.16 2.25
C TYR A 97 16.21 -9.46 2.93
N THR A 98 15.06 -10.01 2.52
CA THR A 98 14.64 -11.37 2.85
C THR A 98 14.31 -12.16 1.59
N SER A 99 14.71 -13.43 1.56
CA SER A 99 14.45 -14.34 0.44
C SER A 99 12.98 -14.73 0.31
N SER A 100 12.21 -14.66 1.39
CA SER A 100 10.78 -14.99 1.40
C SER A 100 10.06 -14.17 2.47
N ILE A 101 9.09 -13.35 2.05
CA ILE A 101 8.27 -12.61 3.00
C ILE A 101 7.39 -13.53 3.86
N GLY A 102 7.05 -14.72 3.34
CA GLY A 102 6.26 -15.72 4.06
C GLY A 102 7.03 -16.37 5.22
N ASP A 103 8.34 -16.20 5.26
CA ASP A 103 9.20 -16.73 6.33
C ASP A 103 9.40 -15.69 7.44
N VAL A 104 8.98 -14.44 7.22
CA VAL A 104 9.09 -13.39 8.22
C VAL A 104 8.07 -13.62 9.32
N SER A 105 8.55 -13.73 10.56
CA SER A 105 7.71 -13.95 11.73
C SER A 105 7.96 -12.88 12.79
N VAL A 106 6.90 -12.53 13.51
CA VAL A 106 6.94 -11.57 14.62
C VAL A 106 6.46 -12.28 15.87
N SER A 107 7.22 -12.14 16.95
CA SER A 107 6.92 -12.75 18.26
C SER A 107 7.23 -11.76 19.38
N GLU A 108 6.62 -11.95 20.54
CA GLU A 108 6.92 -11.15 21.73
C GLU A 108 8.35 -11.44 22.22
N SER A 109 9.04 -10.40 22.69
CA SER A 109 10.41 -10.47 23.18
C SER A 109 10.58 -9.53 24.36
N GLY A 110 10.20 -10.01 25.56
CA GLY A 110 10.22 -9.19 26.77
C GLY A 110 9.29 -7.99 26.65
N SER A 111 9.85 -6.77 26.64
CA SER A 111 9.11 -5.52 26.46
C SER A 111 9.00 -5.04 25.01
N GLY A 112 9.51 -5.82 24.04
CA GLY A 112 9.49 -5.49 22.62
C GLY A 112 9.07 -6.68 21.75
N LEU A 113 9.42 -6.61 20.48
CA LEU A 113 9.07 -7.58 19.44
C LEU A 113 10.33 -8.14 18.80
N LYS A 114 10.37 -9.46 18.58
CA LYS A 114 11.41 -10.12 17.80
C LYS A 114 10.88 -10.38 16.39
N VAL A 115 11.56 -9.84 15.40
CA VAL A 115 11.33 -10.13 13.98
C VAL A 115 12.40 -11.11 13.51
N SER A 116 11.98 -12.27 13.00
CA SER A 116 12.88 -13.26 12.39
C SER A 116 12.64 -13.32 10.89
N TYR A 117 13.70 -13.44 10.10
CA TYR A 117 13.63 -13.49 8.63
C TYR A 117 14.80 -14.29 8.04
N THR A 118 14.63 -14.78 6.82
CA THR A 118 15.68 -15.48 6.08
C THR A 118 16.42 -14.49 5.18
N ASP A 119 17.74 -14.36 5.30
CA ASP A 119 18.54 -13.48 4.43
C ASP A 119 18.81 -14.09 3.03
N ALA A 120 19.58 -13.38 2.20
CA ALA A 120 19.95 -13.83 0.86
C ALA A 120 20.82 -15.10 0.84
N ALA A 121 21.54 -15.38 1.92
CA ALA A 121 22.37 -16.59 2.05
C ALA A 121 21.56 -17.79 2.59
N GLY A 122 20.26 -17.61 2.85
CA GLY A 122 19.42 -18.65 3.47
C GLY A 122 19.63 -18.77 4.99
N SER A 123 20.35 -17.84 5.61
CA SER A 123 20.59 -17.85 7.05
C SER A 123 19.43 -17.18 7.79
N GLN A 124 19.04 -17.76 8.92
CA GLN A 124 18.03 -17.16 9.80
C GLN A 124 18.66 -15.99 10.55
N GLN A 125 18.06 -14.83 10.37
CA GLN A 125 18.40 -13.59 11.07
C GLN A 125 17.28 -13.23 12.03
N SER A 126 17.62 -12.48 13.08
CA SER A 126 16.60 -11.92 13.97
C SER A 126 17.03 -10.58 14.54
N LEU A 127 16.05 -9.69 14.72
CA LEU A 127 16.23 -8.37 15.32
C LEU A 127 15.12 -8.11 16.34
N ASN A 128 15.48 -7.48 17.46
CA ASN A 128 14.52 -6.98 18.45
C ASN A 128 14.23 -5.51 18.16
N VAL A 129 12.94 -5.16 18.12
CA VAL A 129 12.44 -3.81 17.90
C VAL A 129 11.30 -3.48 18.86
N ASP A 130 11.05 -2.21 19.09
CA ASP A 130 9.95 -1.76 19.97
C ASP A 130 8.61 -1.77 19.24
N MET A 131 8.63 -1.51 17.93
CA MET A 131 7.43 -1.44 17.09
C MET A 131 7.64 -2.17 15.75
N VAL A 132 6.58 -2.83 15.29
CA VAL A 132 6.50 -3.41 13.94
C VAL A 132 5.36 -2.74 13.17
N ILE A 133 5.66 -2.24 11.98
CA ILE A 133 4.68 -1.70 11.03
C ILE A 133 4.53 -2.70 9.90
N LEU A 134 3.31 -3.19 9.70
CA LEU A 134 2.97 -4.11 8.61
C LEU A 134 2.45 -3.33 7.40
N ALA A 135 3.17 -3.40 6.29
CA ALA A 135 2.72 -2.88 5.01
C ALA A 135 1.76 -3.88 4.34
N ALA A 136 0.53 -3.93 4.87
CA ALA A 136 -0.51 -4.87 4.45
C ALA A 136 -0.99 -4.64 3.00
N ALA A 137 -1.36 -5.73 2.34
CA ALA A 137 -1.92 -5.70 1.00
C ALA A 137 -3.22 -4.89 0.93
N LEU A 138 -3.38 -4.16 -0.17
CA LEU A 138 -4.66 -3.55 -0.55
C LEU A 138 -5.56 -4.66 -1.10
N VAL A 139 -6.72 -4.83 -0.50
CA VAL A 139 -7.73 -5.83 -0.88
C VAL A 139 -9.02 -5.13 -1.29
N PRO A 140 -9.93 -5.82 -2.02
CA PRO A 140 -11.23 -5.25 -2.32
C PRO A 140 -12.01 -4.92 -1.05
N ASP A 141 -12.81 -3.86 -1.11
CA ASP A 141 -13.70 -3.50 -0.01
C ASP A 141 -14.75 -4.60 0.21
N PRO A 142 -15.12 -4.94 1.47
CA PRO A 142 -16.15 -5.95 1.74
C PRO A 142 -17.47 -5.71 1.01
N ASP A 143 -17.83 -4.45 0.74
CA ASP A 143 -19.08 -4.08 0.11
C ASP A 143 -19.02 -4.11 -1.43
N VAL A 144 -17.83 -4.29 -2.04
CA VAL A 144 -17.65 -4.21 -3.50
C VAL A 144 -18.52 -5.20 -4.26
N ALA A 145 -18.74 -6.40 -3.70
CA ALA A 145 -19.56 -7.43 -4.34
C ALA A 145 -21.04 -7.04 -4.38
N SER A 146 -21.55 -6.45 -3.31
CA SER A 146 -22.92 -5.93 -3.26
C SER A 146 -23.11 -4.76 -4.23
N LEU A 147 -22.11 -3.87 -4.32
CA LEU A 147 -22.13 -2.76 -5.26
C LEU A 147 -22.11 -3.24 -6.72
N ALA A 148 -21.30 -4.27 -7.02
CA ALA A 148 -21.23 -4.87 -8.34
C ALA A 148 -22.56 -5.49 -8.76
N GLU A 149 -23.26 -6.17 -7.85
CA GLU A 149 -24.60 -6.71 -8.09
C GLU A 149 -25.62 -5.59 -8.39
N ILE A 150 -25.65 -4.53 -7.57
CA ILE A 150 -26.55 -3.37 -7.77
C ILE A 150 -26.26 -2.67 -9.11
N ALA A 151 -24.97 -2.49 -9.44
CA ALA A 151 -24.54 -1.85 -10.67
C ALA A 151 -24.65 -2.78 -11.89
N GLY A 152 -24.85 -4.09 -11.69
CA GLY A 152 -24.89 -5.09 -12.76
C GLY A 152 -23.56 -5.20 -13.52
N VAL A 153 -22.43 -5.18 -12.80
CA VAL A 153 -21.08 -5.27 -13.35
C VAL A 153 -20.35 -6.51 -12.83
N ASP A 154 -19.36 -6.97 -13.59
CA ASP A 154 -18.56 -8.15 -13.26
C ASP A 154 -17.41 -7.78 -12.30
N LEU A 155 -17.02 -8.74 -11.47
CA LEU A 155 -15.76 -8.70 -10.74
C LEU A 155 -14.67 -9.51 -11.46
N ASP A 156 -13.42 -9.14 -11.27
CA ASP A 156 -12.27 -9.91 -11.71
C ASP A 156 -11.99 -11.09 -10.73
N PRO A 157 -11.05 -12.02 -11.05
CA PRO A 157 -10.73 -13.14 -10.17
C PRO A 157 -10.16 -12.75 -8.79
N GLN A 158 -9.71 -11.49 -8.64
CA GLN A 158 -9.18 -10.93 -7.40
C GLN A 158 -10.26 -10.19 -6.58
N GLY A 159 -11.48 -10.06 -7.10
CA GLY A 159 -12.62 -9.43 -6.45
C GLY A 159 -12.74 -7.92 -6.67
N PHE A 160 -11.98 -7.33 -7.59
CA PHE A 160 -12.12 -5.93 -7.99
C PHE A 160 -13.10 -5.77 -9.15
N ILE A 161 -13.61 -4.56 -9.38
CA ILE A 161 -14.52 -4.30 -10.51
C ILE A 161 -13.74 -4.47 -11.82
N LYS A 162 -14.27 -5.34 -12.69
CA LYS A 162 -13.63 -5.72 -13.95
C LYS A 162 -13.84 -4.63 -15.01
N THR A 163 -12.75 -4.27 -15.68
CA THR A 163 -12.75 -3.42 -16.88
C THR A 163 -12.73 -4.27 -18.16
N VAL A 164 -13.13 -3.66 -19.28
CA VAL A 164 -13.06 -4.32 -20.59
C VAL A 164 -11.60 -4.41 -21.05
N PRO A 165 -11.06 -5.61 -21.35
CA PRO A 165 -9.67 -5.78 -21.79
C PRO A 165 -9.54 -5.51 -23.30
N ASP A 166 -9.76 -4.27 -23.72
CA ASP A 166 -9.68 -3.83 -25.12
C ASP A 166 -8.31 -3.22 -25.49
N GLY A 167 -7.42 -3.06 -24.51
CA GLY A 167 -6.11 -2.44 -24.70
C GLY A 167 -6.15 -0.92 -24.88
N SER A 168 -7.32 -0.29 -24.85
CA SER A 168 -7.49 1.16 -24.94
C SER A 168 -7.21 1.86 -23.61
N GLY A 169 -7.21 1.11 -22.50
CA GLY A 169 -7.20 1.68 -21.17
C GLY A 169 -8.55 2.30 -20.80
N SER A 170 -9.63 1.84 -21.43
CA SER A 170 -11.01 2.21 -21.12
C SER A 170 -11.32 1.94 -19.64
N MET A 171 -12.07 2.85 -19.05
CA MET A 171 -12.56 2.73 -17.68
C MET A 171 -13.96 2.09 -17.65
N GLU A 172 -14.45 1.63 -18.80
CA GLU A 172 -15.72 0.96 -18.95
C GLU A 172 -15.69 -0.43 -18.31
N THR A 173 -16.79 -0.74 -17.63
CA THR A 173 -17.00 -2.03 -16.97
C THR A 173 -17.62 -3.05 -17.93
N SER A 174 -18.01 -4.23 -17.45
CA SER A 174 -18.77 -5.19 -18.26
C SER A 174 -20.16 -4.70 -18.69
N ARG A 175 -20.65 -3.58 -18.13
CA ARG A 175 -21.94 -2.97 -18.47
C ARG A 175 -21.72 -1.63 -19.17
N GLU A 176 -22.29 -1.52 -20.38
CA GLU A 176 -22.27 -0.30 -21.18
C GLU A 176 -22.80 0.90 -20.39
N GLY A 177 -22.06 2.01 -20.45
CA GLY A 177 -22.40 3.25 -19.75
C GLY A 177 -22.08 3.24 -18.24
N VAL A 178 -21.49 2.17 -17.71
CA VAL A 178 -21.00 2.10 -16.33
C VAL A 178 -19.48 2.06 -16.33
N PHE A 179 -18.87 2.93 -15.54
CA PHE A 179 -17.43 3.14 -15.46
C PHE A 179 -16.91 2.93 -14.04
N VAL A 180 -15.65 2.55 -13.93
CA VAL A 180 -14.93 2.40 -12.66
C VAL A 180 -13.72 3.32 -12.61
N ALA A 181 -13.39 3.85 -11.43
CA ALA A 181 -12.17 4.61 -11.21
C ALA A 181 -11.57 4.30 -9.83
N GLY A 182 -10.26 4.46 -9.72
CA GLY A 182 -9.55 4.36 -8.45
C GLY A 182 -9.37 2.92 -7.97
N THR A 183 -9.29 2.74 -6.65
CA THR A 183 -8.93 1.44 -6.06
C THR A 183 -10.02 0.38 -6.16
N ALA A 184 -11.23 0.74 -6.60
CA ALA A 184 -12.30 -0.21 -6.89
C ALA A 184 -11.96 -1.12 -8.09
N GLU A 185 -11.15 -0.64 -9.04
CA GLU A 185 -10.64 -1.42 -10.18
C GLU A 185 -9.39 -2.23 -9.81
N GLY A 186 -8.67 -1.84 -8.76
CA GLY A 186 -7.46 -2.55 -8.33
C GLY A 186 -6.44 -1.65 -7.63
N PRO A 187 -5.39 -2.23 -7.03
CA PRO A 187 -4.40 -1.48 -6.25
C PRO A 187 -3.65 -0.42 -7.07
N LYS A 188 -3.69 0.83 -6.61
CA LYS A 188 -2.99 1.96 -7.23
C LYS A 188 -2.83 3.14 -6.26
N ASP A 189 -1.98 4.09 -6.65
CA ASP A 189 -1.78 5.31 -5.88
C ASP A 189 -2.82 6.39 -6.21
N ILE A 190 -2.72 7.51 -5.49
CA ILE A 190 -3.62 8.65 -5.62
C ILE A 190 -3.53 9.25 -7.03
N GLN A 191 -2.33 9.39 -7.58
CA GLN A 191 -2.16 10.04 -8.89
C GLN A 191 -2.83 9.23 -10.00
N ASN A 192 -2.62 7.91 -10.01
CA ASN A 192 -3.28 7.03 -10.97
C ASN A 192 -4.79 6.95 -10.74
N SER A 193 -5.26 7.04 -9.48
CA SER A 193 -6.70 7.10 -9.19
C SER A 193 -7.34 8.37 -9.76
N VAL A 194 -6.68 9.52 -9.64
CA VAL A 194 -7.14 10.79 -10.21
C VAL A 194 -7.17 10.71 -11.74
N VAL A 195 -6.10 10.22 -12.36
CA VAL A 195 -6.03 10.06 -13.83
C VAL A 195 -7.14 9.13 -14.34
N GLN A 196 -7.41 8.01 -13.65
CA GLN A 196 -8.52 7.14 -14.00
C GLN A 196 -9.88 7.84 -13.86
N ALA A 197 -10.09 8.62 -12.79
CA ALA A 197 -11.32 9.37 -12.60
C ALA A 197 -11.55 10.42 -13.71
N GLU A 198 -10.49 11.12 -14.11
CA GLU A 198 -10.54 12.07 -15.24
C GLU A 198 -10.84 11.35 -16.56
N SER A 199 -10.21 10.19 -16.80
CA SER A 199 -10.47 9.35 -17.98
C SER A 199 -11.93 8.87 -18.04
N ALA A 200 -12.47 8.38 -16.92
CA ALA A 200 -13.86 7.95 -16.84
C ALA A 200 -14.83 9.11 -17.10
N ALA A 201 -14.56 10.28 -16.51
CA ALA A 201 -15.39 11.48 -16.72
C ALA A 201 -15.37 11.94 -18.19
N GLY A 202 -14.22 11.87 -18.86
CA GLY A 202 -14.10 12.17 -20.29
C GLY A 202 -14.93 11.24 -21.18
N GLN A 203 -14.86 9.93 -20.93
CA GLN A 203 -15.63 8.91 -21.67
C GLN A 203 -17.14 9.10 -21.47
N VAL A 204 -17.58 9.41 -20.24
CA VAL A 204 -18.98 9.73 -19.97
C VAL A 204 -19.43 10.97 -20.76
N ALA A 205 -18.62 12.03 -20.78
CA ALA A 205 -18.95 13.26 -21.50
C ALA A 205 -19.05 13.04 -23.02
N GLU A 206 -18.21 12.17 -23.59
CA GLU A 206 -18.27 11.78 -25.00
C GLU A 206 -19.58 11.07 -25.34
N ILE A 207 -20.00 10.10 -24.51
CA ILE A 207 -21.28 9.40 -24.67
C ILE A 207 -22.45 10.39 -24.60
N MET A 208 -22.45 11.29 -23.61
CA MET A 208 -23.53 12.27 -23.46
C MET A 208 -23.62 13.23 -24.66
N THR A 209 -22.48 13.65 -25.21
CA THR A 209 -22.45 14.57 -26.34
C THR A 209 -22.87 13.89 -27.64
N SER A 210 -22.41 12.66 -27.89
CA SER A 210 -22.78 11.90 -29.08
C SER A 210 -24.29 11.57 -29.15
N GLN A 211 -24.91 11.28 -28.00
CA GLN A 211 -26.37 11.10 -27.88
C GLN A 211 -27.14 12.41 -28.14
N ALA A 212 -26.63 13.55 -27.69
CA ALA A 212 -27.26 14.85 -27.94
C ALA A 212 -27.21 15.29 -29.41
N SER A 213 -26.19 14.86 -30.17
CA SER A 213 -26.06 15.14 -31.61
C SER A 213 -26.85 14.20 -32.53
N SER A 214 -27.42 13.13 -31.98
CA SER A 214 -28.21 12.12 -32.72
C SER A 214 -29.73 12.22 -32.43
N SER A 215 -30.14 13.22 -31.64
CA SER A 215 -31.54 13.61 -31.38
C SER A 215 -31.87 14.97 -32.00
#